data_AF-Q67RW2-F1
#
_entry.id   AF-Q67RW2-F1
#
_cell.length_a   1.000
_cell.length_b   1.000
_cell.length_c   1.000
_cell.angle_alpha   90.00
_cell.angle_beta   90.00
_cell.angle_gamma   90.00
#
_symmetry.space_group_name_H-M   'P 1'
#
loop_
_entity.id
_entity.type
_entity.pdbx_description
1 polymer ?
#
loop_
_entity_poly.entity_id
_entity_poly.type
_entity_poly.pdbx_seq_one_letter_code
_entity_poly.pdbx_strand_id
1 'polypeptide(L)'
;MNENGFVVDGRVTKIHDDLNFEYDPADFMRPWRIRTRETDQVNLLFEPFFERVARTDALVVRSEVHQMIGRFSGWVTTEAGERIAIERMVGWAEEHRARW
;
A
#
# COMPACT_ATOMS: atom_id res chain seq x y z
N MET A 1 -17.79 -0.05 2.58
CA MET A 1 -17.60 -0.45 1.16
C MET A 1 -16.28 0.16 0.71
N ASN A 2 -15.33 -0.64 0.25
CA ASN A 2 -13.99 -0.19 -0.16
C ASN A 2 -13.60 -0.88 -1.49
N GLU A 3 -12.57 -0.38 -2.17
CA GLU A 3 -12.08 -0.90 -3.45
C GLU A 3 -10.86 -1.81 -3.30
N ASN A 4 -10.57 -2.26 -2.07
CA ASN A 4 -9.39 -3.08 -1.76
C ASN A 4 -9.46 -4.46 -2.45
N GLY A 5 -8.37 -4.87 -3.08
CA GLY A 5 -8.25 -6.17 -3.73
C GLY A 5 -6.86 -6.39 -4.29
N PHE A 6 -6.56 -7.63 -4.67
CA PHE A 6 -5.33 -7.98 -5.35
C PHE A 6 -5.61 -8.96 -6.49
N VAL A 7 -4.69 -9.05 -7.44
CA VAL A 7 -4.82 -9.90 -8.63
C VAL A 7 -3.63 -10.85 -8.70
N VAL A 8 -3.92 -12.13 -8.86
CA VAL A 8 -2.92 -13.20 -9.05
C VAL A 8 -3.33 -14.00 -10.27
N ASP A 9 -2.43 -14.13 -11.25
CA ASP A 9 -2.66 -14.90 -12.49
C ASP A 9 -3.99 -14.56 -13.19
N GLY A 10 -4.33 -13.27 -13.23
CA GLY A 10 -5.57 -12.78 -13.85
C GLY A 10 -6.84 -12.96 -13.02
N ARG A 11 -6.75 -13.55 -11.82
CA ARG A 11 -7.86 -13.70 -10.89
C ARG A 11 -7.83 -12.61 -9.83
N VAL A 12 -8.92 -11.85 -9.73
CA VAL A 12 -9.14 -10.84 -8.69
C VAL A 12 -9.60 -11.53 -7.41
N THR A 13 -9.01 -11.14 -6.28
CA THR A 13 -9.50 -11.44 -4.93
C THR A 13 -9.95 -10.14 -4.27
N LYS A 14 -11.20 -10.09 -3.81
CA LYS A 14 -11.68 -8.93 -3.04
C LYS A 14 -11.16 -9.02 -1.61
N ILE A 15 -10.66 -7.91 -1.08
CA ILE A 15 -10.42 -7.77 0.35
C ILE A 15 -11.65 -7.08 0.93
N HIS A 16 -12.44 -7.80 1.72
CA HIS A 16 -13.67 -7.26 2.33
C HIS A 16 -13.38 -6.42 3.58
N ASP A 17 -12.33 -6.81 4.31
CA ASP A 17 -11.82 -6.10 5.47
C ASP A 17 -11.13 -4.79 5.06
N ASP A 18 -11.00 -3.87 6.01
CA ASP A 18 -10.24 -2.65 5.80
C ASP A 18 -8.74 -2.95 5.96
N LEU A 19 -7.93 -2.23 5.18
CA LEU A 19 -6.48 -2.25 5.31
C LEU A 19 -6.04 -1.16 6.28
N ASN A 20 -5.19 -1.53 7.23
CA ASN A 20 -4.46 -0.61 8.09
C ASN A 20 -3.05 -0.41 7.54
N PHE A 21 -2.70 0.84 7.27
CA PHE A 21 -1.36 1.27 6.86
C PHE A 21 -0.71 1.95 8.06
N GLU A 22 0.27 1.29 8.66
CA GLU A 22 1.08 1.85 9.73
C GLU A 22 2.42 2.31 9.16
N TYR A 23 2.61 3.62 9.13
CA TYR A 23 3.81 4.29 8.64
C TYR A 23 4.08 5.54 9.48
N ASP A 24 5.27 6.12 9.32
CA ASP A 24 5.66 7.37 9.98
C ASP A 24 5.40 8.56 9.04
N PRO A 25 4.39 9.40 9.29
CA PRO A 25 4.08 10.53 8.43
C PRO A 25 5.13 11.66 8.49
N ALA A 26 6.11 11.56 9.38
CA ALA A 26 7.29 12.43 9.44
C ALA A 26 8.50 11.86 8.67
N ASP A 27 8.49 10.56 8.34
CA ASP A 27 9.55 9.89 7.59
C ASP A 27 9.00 8.70 6.79
N PHE A 28 8.60 8.98 5.54
CA PHE A 28 8.04 7.98 4.64
C PHE A 28 9.02 6.88 4.23
N MET A 29 10.33 7.07 4.46
CA MET A 29 11.36 6.06 4.14
C MET A 29 11.44 4.95 5.19
N ARG A 30 10.84 5.13 6.38
CA ARG A 30 10.71 4.04 7.36
C ARG A 30 9.81 2.93 6.80
N PRO A 31 9.96 1.67 7.25
CA PRO A 31 9.12 0.58 6.75
C PRO A 31 7.64 0.76 7.08
N TRP A 32 6.74 0.40 6.15
CA TRP A 32 5.28 0.48 6.34
C TRP A 32 4.74 -0.92 6.60
N ARG A 33 3.87 -1.06 7.59
CA ARG A 33 3.12 -2.31 7.80
C ARG A 33 1.72 -2.14 7.24
N ILE A 34 1.33 -3.06 6.37
CA ILE A 34 0.04 -3.06 5.69
C ILE A 34 -0.66 -4.37 6.03
N ARG A 35 -1.76 -4.28 6.76
CA ARG A 35 -2.48 -5.48 7.22
C ARG A 35 -3.98 -5.29 7.16
N THR A 36 -4.70 -6.39 6.97
CA THR A 36 -6.13 -6.42 7.29
C THR A 36 -6.36 -6.17 8.78
N ARG A 37 -7.48 -5.52 9.15
CA ARG A 37 -7.74 -5.11 10.53
C ARG A 37 -8.25 -6.26 11.41
N GLU A 38 -9.14 -7.07 10.88
CA GLU A 38 -9.84 -8.14 11.60
C GLU A 38 -9.44 -9.54 11.12
N THR A 39 -9.13 -9.66 9.83
CA THR A 39 -8.76 -10.91 9.17
C THR A 39 -7.23 -11.05 9.02
N ASP A 40 -6.75 -12.25 8.68
CA ASP A 40 -5.33 -12.51 8.32
C ASP A 40 -5.15 -12.64 6.80
N GLN A 41 -5.94 -11.86 6.03
CA GLN A 41 -5.92 -11.94 4.58
C GLN A 41 -4.71 -11.23 3.98
N VAL A 42 -4.24 -10.13 4.59
CA VAL A 42 -3.07 -9.37 4.12
C VAL A 42 -2.16 -9.08 5.30
N ASN A 43 -0.87 -9.37 5.13
CA ASN A 43 0.18 -8.96 6.07
C ASN A 43 1.46 -8.69 5.28
N LEU A 44 1.75 -7.42 5.06
CA LEU A 44 2.87 -6.96 4.25
C LEU A 44 3.73 -5.97 5.02
N LEU A 45 5.04 -6.11 4.85
CA LEU A 45 6.05 -5.12 5.16
C LEU A 45 6.52 -4.50 3.85
N PHE A 46 6.39 -3.20 3.73
CA PHE A 46 6.95 -2.42 2.63
C PHE A 46 8.22 -1.70 3.11
N GLU A 47 9.35 -1.95 2.46
CA GLU A 47 10.64 -1.31 2.74
C GLU A 47 11.00 -0.35 1.60
N PRO A 48 10.77 0.98 1.78
CA PRO A 48 11.14 1.98 0.78
C PRO A 48 12.65 2.01 0.52
N PHE A 49 13.04 2.25 -0.73
CA PHE A 49 14.43 2.55 -1.11
C PHE A 49 14.58 3.79 -2.01
N PHE A 50 13.47 4.38 -2.45
CA PHE A 50 13.45 5.60 -3.26
C PHE A 50 12.14 6.35 -3.06
N GLU A 51 12.19 7.68 -3.14
CA GLU A 51 11.04 8.57 -3.05
C GLU A 51 10.94 9.43 -4.31
N ARG A 52 9.74 9.49 -4.90
CA ARG A 52 9.38 10.49 -5.91
C ARG A 52 8.34 11.44 -5.32
N VAL A 53 8.68 12.73 -5.28
CA VAL A 53 7.76 13.79 -4.86
C VAL A 53 7.17 14.47 -6.09
N ALA A 54 5.85 14.58 -6.15
CA ALA A 54 5.13 15.34 -7.17
C ALA A 54 4.29 16.43 -6.50
N ARG A 55 4.44 17.69 -6.95
CA ARG A 55 3.71 18.86 -6.43
C ARG A 55 2.93 19.54 -7.54
N THR A 56 1.68 19.89 -7.26
CA THR A 56 0.84 20.71 -8.14
C THR A 56 0.36 21.92 -7.34
N ASP A 57 0.72 23.12 -7.81
CA ASP A 57 0.30 24.40 -7.26
C ASP A 57 -0.52 25.15 -8.31
N ALA A 58 -1.85 25.10 -8.20
CA ALA A 58 -2.77 25.77 -9.13
C ALA A 58 -3.73 26.67 -8.36
N LEU A 59 -3.31 27.93 -8.11
CA LEU A 59 -4.02 29.10 -7.55
C LEU A 59 -4.84 28.93 -6.25
N VAL A 60 -5.61 27.87 -6.07
CA VAL A 60 -6.37 27.51 -4.87
C VAL A 60 -6.17 26.03 -4.49
N VAL A 61 -5.73 25.18 -5.42
CA VAL A 61 -5.47 23.76 -5.19
C VAL A 61 -3.99 23.53 -4.91
N ARG A 62 -3.68 22.94 -3.75
CA ARG A 62 -2.35 22.44 -3.41
C ARG A 62 -2.42 20.94 -3.19
N SER A 63 -1.69 20.20 -4.01
CA SER A 63 -1.57 18.74 -3.95
C SER A 63 -0.11 18.34 -3.87
N GLU A 64 0.22 17.48 -2.90
CA GLU A 64 1.54 16.89 -2.73
C GLU A 64 1.40 15.37 -2.63
N VAL A 65 2.10 14.65 -3.51
CA VAL A 65 2.14 13.19 -3.54
C VAL A 65 3.56 12.74 -3.24
N HIS A 66 3.70 11.91 -2.20
CA HIS A 66 4.93 11.21 -1.89
C HIS A 66 4.78 9.76 -2.34
N GLN A 67 5.37 9.42 -3.48
CA GLN A 67 5.37 8.05 -3.98
C GLN A 67 6.66 7.36 -3.59
N MET A 68 6.54 6.35 -2.76
CA MET A 68 7.65 5.54 -2.28
C MET A 68 7.79 4.33 -3.19
N ILE A 69 8.99 4.07 -3.70
CA ILE A 69 9.35 2.83 -4.40
C ILE A 69 10.14 1.97 -3.43
N GLY A 70 9.76 0.71 -3.32
CA GLY A 70 10.26 -0.18 -2.27
C GLY A 70 10.09 -1.64 -2.60
N ARG A 71 10.31 -2.48 -1.59
CA ARG A 71 10.09 -3.92 -1.66
C ARG A 71 9.02 -4.36 -0.67
N PHE A 72 8.05 -5.11 -1.15
CA PHE A 72 7.06 -5.78 -0.32
C PHE A 72 7.57 -7.16 0.09
N SER A 73 7.39 -7.52 1.35
CA SER A 73 7.58 -8.87 1.87
C SER A 73 6.43 -9.24 2.79
N GLY A 74 6.02 -10.50 2.82
CA GLY A 74 4.90 -10.97 3.66
C GLY A 74 4.02 -11.96 2.91
N TRP A 75 2.70 -11.85 3.08
CA TRP A 75 1.76 -12.72 2.39
C TRP A 75 0.41 -12.06 2.12
N VAL A 76 -0.30 -12.65 1.15
CA VAL A 76 -1.73 -12.44 0.92
C VAL A 76 -2.44 -13.79 0.87
N THR A 77 -3.70 -13.83 1.28
CA THR A 77 -4.52 -15.05 1.28
C THR A 77 -5.69 -14.88 0.30
N THR A 78 -5.83 -15.80 -0.65
CA THR A 78 -6.91 -15.78 -1.65
C THR A 78 -8.26 -16.14 -1.02
N GLU A 79 -9.37 -15.90 -1.73
CA GLU A 79 -10.71 -16.36 -1.33
C GLU A 79 -10.80 -17.89 -1.14
N ALA A 80 -9.95 -18.65 -1.82
CA ALA A 80 -9.88 -20.10 -1.68
C ALA A 80 -9.06 -20.55 -0.45
N GLY A 81 -8.49 -19.61 0.31
CA GLY A 81 -7.65 -19.88 1.48
C GLY A 81 -6.18 -20.15 1.15
N GLU A 82 -5.78 -20.02 -0.11
CA GLU A 82 -4.37 -20.18 -0.50
C GLU A 82 -3.55 -18.98 -0.02
N ARG A 83 -2.47 -19.24 0.71
CA ARG A 83 -1.52 -18.21 1.15
C ARG A 83 -0.38 -18.10 0.15
N ILE A 84 -0.23 -16.91 -0.42
CA ILE A 84 0.81 -16.57 -1.39
C ILE A 84 1.87 -15.75 -0.66
N ALA A 85 3.09 -16.28 -0.60
CA ALA A 85 4.24 -15.57 -0.07
C ALA A 85 4.72 -14.51 -1.06
N ILE A 86 5.04 -13.33 -0.55
CA ILE A 86 5.64 -12.24 -1.30
C ILE A 86 7.04 -12.05 -0.71
N GLU A 87 8.07 -12.19 -1.56
CA GLU A 87 9.46 -12.11 -1.14
C GLU A 87 10.17 -11.00 -1.90
N ARG A 88 10.41 -9.87 -1.21
CA ARG A 88 11.18 -8.73 -1.72
C ARG A 88 10.69 -8.22 -3.10
N MET A 89 9.40 -8.32 -3.35
CA MET A 89 8.78 -7.92 -4.61
C MET A 89 8.82 -6.40 -4.76
N VAL A 90 9.35 -5.90 -5.87
CA VAL A 90 9.43 -4.46 -6.13
C VAL A 90 8.03 -3.93 -6.42
N GLY A 91 7.70 -2.79 -5.81
CA GLY A 91 6.46 -2.08 -6.03
C GLY A 91 6.53 -0.67 -5.44
N TRP A 92 5.37 -0.04 -5.30
CA TRP A 92 5.28 1.30 -4.73
C TRP A 92 4.04 1.45 -3.83
N ALA A 93 4.11 2.41 -2.91
CA ALA A 93 3.01 2.88 -2.08
C ALA A 93 3.06 4.42 -2.05
N GLU A 94 1.92 5.09 -1.88
CA GLU A 94 1.89 6.56 -1.89
C GLU A 94 1.08 7.16 -0.75
N GLU A 95 1.54 8.32 -0.29
CA GLU A 95 0.78 9.25 0.55
C GLU A 95 0.37 10.43 -0.33
N HIS A 96 -0.93 10.72 -0.39
CA HIS A 96 -1.46 11.86 -1.12
C HIS A 96 -2.12 12.85 -0.16
N ARG A 97 -1.62 14.08 -0.15
CA ARG A 97 -2.19 15.18 0.62
C ARG A 97 -2.75 16.22 -0.32
N ALA A 98 -4.08 16.36 -0.33
CA ALA A 98 -4.79 17.39 -1.08
C ALA A 98 -5.54 18.33 -0.13
N ARG A 99 -5.49 19.63 -0.42
CA ARG A 99 -6.39 20.65 0.17
C ARG A 99 -7.18 21.31 -0.95
N TRP A 100 -8.48 21.49 -0.73
CA TRP A 100 -9.43 22.10 -1.65
C TRP A 100 -10.06 23.35 -1.04
#